data_AF-A0A7Y2KGB4-F1
#
_entry.id   AF-A0A7Y2KGB4-F1
#
_cell.length_a   1.000
_cell.length_b   1.000
_cell.length_c   1.000
_cell.angle_alpha   90.00
_cell.angle_beta   90.00
_cell.angle_gamma   90.00
#
_symmetry.space_group_name_H-M   'P 1'
#
loop_
_entity.id
_entity.type
_entity.pdbx_description
1 polymer ?
#
loop_
_entity_poly.entity_id
_entity_poly.type
_entity_poly.pdbx_seq_one_letter_code
_entity_poly.pdbx_strand_id
1 'polypeptide(L)' 'MWDKLEGIKGRIDEITRLLGDLAVTGNSKELQKLGRELAELKPLAEVYERYRKIRQELEENQGLVQSEKDPDMRALAKE' A
#
# COMPACT_ATOMS: atom_id res chain seq x y z
N MET A 1 -12.20 7.96 -0.27
CA MET A 1 -11.87 7.07 -1.42
C MET A 1 -10.63 6.22 -1.10
N TRP A 2 -9.60 6.82 -0.50
CA TRP A 2 -8.45 6.13 0.09
C TRP A 2 -8.81 5.25 1.30
N ASP A 3 -9.86 5.63 2.03
CA ASP A 3 -10.39 4.90 3.20
C ASP A 3 -10.79 3.44 2.86
N LYS A 4 -11.20 3.21 1.60
CA LYS A 4 -11.51 1.86 1.11
C LYS A 4 -10.25 1.01 0.95
N LEU A 5 -9.12 1.62 0.60
CA LEU A 5 -7.82 0.93 0.44
C LEU A 5 -7.16 0.67 1.79
N GLU A 6 -7.35 1.54 2.78
CA GLU A 6 -6.97 1.24 4.16
C GLU A 6 -7.78 0.05 4.71
N GLY A 7 -9.08 -0.01 4.40
CA GLY A 7 -9.92 -1.18 4.73
C GLY A 7 -9.42 -2.49 4.11
N ILE A 8 -8.82 -2.44 2.92
CA ILE A 8 -8.24 -3.64 2.27
C ILE A 8 -7.04 -4.16 3.04
N LYS A 9 -6.19 -3.27 3.56
CA LYS A 9 -5.04 -3.69 4.38
C LYS A 9 -5.50 -4.39 5.65
N GLY A 10 -6.48 -3.80 6.35
CA GLY A 10 -7.09 -4.44 7.53
C GLY A 10 -7.71 -5.80 7.20
N ARG A 11 -8.34 -5.93 6.02
CA ARG A 11 -8.91 -7.21 5.56
C ARG A 11 -7.84 -8.26 5.25
N ILE A 12 -6.74 -7.88 4.61
CA ILE A 12 -5.60 -8.76 4.35
C ILE A 12 -5.01 -9.27 5.67
N ASP A 13 -4.84 -8.40 6.66
CA ASP A 13 -4.30 -8.76 7.98
C ASP A 13 -5.25 -9.72 8.71
N GLU A 14 -6.56 -9.47 8.65
CA GLU A 14 -7.59 -10.34 9.20
C GLU A 14 -7.55 -11.74 8.55
N ILE A 15 -7.53 -11.80 7.21
CA ILE A 15 -7.47 -13.07 6.48
C ILE A 15 -6.18 -13.83 6.80
N THR A 16 -5.04 -13.13 6.87
CA THR A 16 -3.74 -13.74 7.22
C THR A 16 -3.77 -14.33 8.63
N ARG A 17 -4.40 -13.63 9.59
CA ARG A 17 -4.61 -14.13 10.95
C ARG A 17 -5.49 -15.38 10.96
N LEU A 18 -6.61 -15.36 10.23
CA LEU A 18 -7.54 -16.49 10.13
C LEU A 18 -6.90 -17.72 9.48
N LEU A 19 -6.05 -17.52 8.46
CA LEU A 19 -5.29 -18.61 7.83
C LEU A 19 -4.23 -19.23 8.77
N GLY A 20 -3.69 -18.44 9.71
CA GLY A 20 -2.73 -18.91 10.72
C GLY A 20 -3.37 -19.57 11.94
N ASP A 21 -4.66 -19.36 12.18
CA ASP A 21 -5.39 -19.97 13.29
C ASP A 21 -5.66 -21.45 13.02
N LEU A 22 -5.19 -22.31 13.94
CA LEU A 22 -5.35 -23.78 13.85
C LEU A 22 -6.82 -24.22 13.73
N ALA A 23 -7.78 -23.37 14.13
CA ALA A 23 -9.22 -23.62 14.03
C ALA A 23 -9.76 -23.66 12.59
N VAL A 24 -9.13 -22.98 11.63
CA VAL A 24 -9.56 -22.98 10.21
C VAL A 24 -8.97 -24.16 9.44
N THR A 25 -7.89 -24.78 9.95
CA THR A 25 -7.20 -25.90 9.30
C THR A 25 -8.06 -27.17 9.16
N GLY A 26 -9.09 -27.32 9.99
CA GLY A 26 -10.08 -28.40 9.89
C GLY A 26 -11.12 -28.22 8.78
N ASN A 27 -11.23 -27.04 8.15
CA ASN A 27 -12.21 -26.74 7.11
C ASN A 27 -11.55 -26.25 5.82
N SER A 28 -11.15 -27.21 4.98
CA SER A 28 -10.48 -26.97 3.69
C SER A 28 -11.22 -26.00 2.76
N LYS A 29 -12.57 -25.95 2.81
CA LYS A 29 -13.36 -25.02 2.00
C LYS A 29 -13.16 -23.56 2.41
N GLU A 30 -13.12 -23.29 3.72
CA GLU A 30 -12.89 -21.93 4.22
C GLU A 30 -11.45 -21.48 4.00
N LEU A 31 -10.46 -22.37 4.15
CA LEU A 31 -9.08 -22.07 3.76
C LEU A 31 -8.98 -21.67 2.28
N GLN A 32 -9.65 -22.40 1.40
CA GLN A 32 -9.62 -22.09 -0.03
C GLN A 32 -10.28 -20.75 -0.35
N LYS A 33 -11.39 -20.43 0.33
CA LYS A 33 -12.09 -19.15 0.17
C LYS A 33 -11.22 -17.98 0.65
N LEU A 34 -10.66 -18.08 1.84
CA LEU A 34 -9.75 -17.07 2.42
C LEU A 34 -8.49 -16.89 1.56
N GLY A 35 -7.92 -17.98 1.06
CA GLY A 35 -6.75 -17.92 0.17
C GLY A 35 -7.03 -17.21 -1.15
N ARG A 36 -8.22 -17.43 -1.75
CA ARG A 36 -8.64 -16.70 -2.97
C ARG A 36 -8.86 -15.22 -2.68
N GLU A 37 -9.55 -14.90 -1.58
CA GLU A 37 -9.80 -13.51 -1.18
C GLU A 37 -8.47 -12.77 -0.94
N LEU A 38 -7.52 -13.40 -0.26
CA LEU A 38 -6.17 -12.84 -0.06
C LEU A 38 -5.44 -12.61 -1.40
N ALA A 39 -5.53 -13.55 -2.34
CA ALA A 39 -4.89 -13.44 -3.65
C ALA A 39 -5.48 -12.30 -4.51
N GLU A 40 -6.77 -12.01 -4.38
CA GLU A 40 -7.42 -10.90 -5.07
C GLU A 40 -7.06 -9.54 -4.44
N LEU A 41 -6.96 -9.49 -3.11
CA LEU A 41 -6.68 -8.25 -2.39
C LEU A 41 -5.20 -7.84 -2.40
N LYS A 42 -4.27 -8.79 -2.44
CA LYS A 42 -2.82 -8.52 -2.43
C LYS A 42 -2.36 -7.57 -3.55
N PRO A 43 -2.67 -7.81 -4.83
CA PRO A 43 -2.25 -6.93 -5.92
C PRO A 43 -2.77 -5.50 -5.75
N LEU A 44 -3.99 -5.34 -5.21
CA LEU A 44 -4.58 -4.03 -4.98
C LEU A 44 -3.86 -3.26 -3.86
N ALA A 45 -3.50 -3.95 -2.78
CA ALA A 45 -2.67 -3.37 -1.71
C ALA A 45 -1.27 -2.98 -2.21
N GLU A 46 -0.63 -3.81 -3.04
CA GLU A 46 0.69 -3.50 -3.60
C GLU A 46 0.68 -2.27 -4.52
N VAL A 47 -0.33 -2.16 -5.38
CA VAL A 47 -0.50 -0.98 -6.25
C VAL A 47 -0.72 0.27 -5.40
N TYR A 48 -1.50 0.17 -4.33
CA TYR A 48 -1.74 1.29 -3.44
C TYR A 48 -0.48 1.75 -2.69
N GLU A 49 0.29 0.81 -2.13
CA GLU A 49 1.56 1.14 -1.45
C GLU A 49 2.57 1.78 -2.42
N ARG A 50 2.66 1.27 -3.67
CA ARG A 50 3.47 1.91 -4.72
C ARG A 50 3.02 3.33 -5.02
N TYR A 51 1.72 3.55 -5.18
CA TYR A 51 1.17 4.89 -5.39
C TYR A 51 1.51 5.83 -4.24
N ARG A 52 1.33 5.39 -2.99
CA ARG A 52 1.61 6.18 -1.79
C ARG A 52 3.09 6.58 -1.75
N LYS A 53 3.99 5.65 -2.04
CA LYS A 53 5.44 5.91 -2.07
C LYS A 53 5.81 6.95 -3.13
N ILE A 54 5.34 6.78 -4.36
CA ILE A 54 5.62 7.73 -5.47
C ILE A 54 5.09 9.12 -5.12
N ARG A 55 3.90 9.20 -4.51
CA ARG A 55 3.32 10.48 -4.11
C ARG A 55 4.14 11.14 -3.00
N GLN A 56 4.60 10.37 -2.00
CA GLN A 56 5.47 10.89 -0.95
C GLN A 56 6.81 11.38 -1.52
N GLU A 57 7.45 10.59 -2.40
CA GLU A 57 8.68 11.00 -3.09
C GLU A 57 8.48 12.29 -3.89
N LEU A 58 7.33 12.45 -4.55
CA LEU A 58 6.99 13.69 -5.26
C LEU A 58 6.84 14.88 -4.32
N GLU A 59 6.13 14.72 -3.20
CA GLU A 59 5.95 15.77 -2.19
C GLU A 59 7.30 16.15 -1.55
N GLU A 60 8.16 15.18 -1.25
CA GLU A 60 9.51 15.39 -0.73
C GLU A 60 10.41 16.13 -1.73
N ASN A 61 10.43 15.70 -3.00
CA ASN A 61 11.21 16.36 -4.05
C ASN A 61 10.72 17.79 -4.31
N GLN A 62 9.41 18.02 -4.30
CA GLN A 62 8.84 19.37 -4.40
C GLN A 62 9.21 20.23 -3.19
N GLY A 63 9.19 19.65 -1.98
CA GLY A 63 9.62 20.31 -0.75
C GLY A 63 11.10 20.72 -0.82
N LEU A 64 11.97 19.86 -1.33
CA LEU A 64 13.38 20.16 -1.55
C LEU A 64 13.56 21.36 -2.49
N VAL A 65 12.93 21.34 -3.67
CA VAL A 65 12.99 22.45 -4.63
C VAL A 65 12.45 23.76 -4.04
N GLN A 66 11.42 23.71 -3.18
CA GLN A 66 10.88 24.90 -2.53
C GLN A 66 11.74 25.41 -1.37
N SER A 67 12.42 24.50 -0.65
CA SER A 67 13.30 24.81 0.46
C SER A 67 14.68 25.32 0.03
N GLU A 68 15.05 25.08 -1.24
CA GLU A 68 16.27 25.57 -1.86
C GLU A 68 16.22 27.10 -1.95
N LYS A 69 17.08 27.78 -1.18
CA LYS A 69 17.03 29.25 -1.03
C LYS A 69 17.74 30.00 -2.16
N ASP A 70 18.64 29.33 -2.86
CA ASP A 70 19.42 29.90 -3.96
C ASP A 70 18.59 29.89 -5.27
N PRO A 71 18.27 31.07 -5.85
CA PRO A 71 17.50 31.17 -7.09
C PRO A 71 18.10 30.38 -8.26
N ASP A 72 19.43 30.31 -8.36
CA ASP A 72 20.12 29.66 -9.48
C ASP A 72 20.04 28.13 -9.38
N MET A 73 20.13 27.58 -8.16
CA MET A 73 19.97 26.13 -7.91
C MET A 73 18.52 25.65 -8.16
N ARG A 74 17.51 26.48 -7.87
CA ARG A 74 16.10 26.15 -8.16
C ARG A 74 15.78 26.05 -9.66
N ALA A 75 16.52 26.78 -10.50
CA ALA A 75 16.37 26.71 -11.94
C ALA A 75 16.96 25.42 -12.50
N LEU A 76 18.13 25.00 -12.00
CA LEU A 76 18.78 23.75 -12.39
C LEU A 76 17.99 22.50 -11.98
N ALA A 77 17.30 22.52 -10.83
CA ALA A 77 16.50 21.39 -10.35
C ALA A 77 15.12 21.24 -11.03
N LYS A 78 14.72 22.21 -11.87
CA LYS A 78 13.45 22.22 -12.61
C LYS A 78 13.57 21.73 -14.06
N GLU A 79 14.79 21.57 -14.59
CA GLU A 79 15.06 20.91 -15.88
C GLU A 79 15.21 19.39 -15.70
#